data_AF-A0A2V5S128-F1
#
_entry.id   AF-A0A2V5S128-F1
#
_cell.length_a   1.000
_cell.length_b   1.000
_cell.length_c   1.000
_cell.angle_alpha   90.00
_cell.angle_beta   90.00
_cell.angle_gamma   90.00
#
_symmetry.space_group_name_H-M   'P 1'
#
loop_
_entity.id
_entity.type
_entity.pdbx_description
1 polymer ?
#
loop_
_entity_poly.entity_id
_entity_poly.type
_entity_poly.pdbx_seq_one_letter_code
_entity_poly.pdbx_strand_id
1 'polypeptide(L)'
;ESARDHKRAFDGDVGPNTGGMGAFSPANNWNSKQQLQFEEKIMRPVLHGLLAERITFRGLLYPGLMITEDGARVLEFNCRFGDPETQAILPRMKSDLLPLLEATIDERVGNCSIEWDHRPAVSVVLASGGYPNKYETGKIISGLDEAVKLEDVQIFHAGTSWVRGELVTAGGRVLAVTALGSTIEGARARAYDAVSRIHFENCHYRRDVALTAGTDNIGKLL
;
A
#
# COMPACT_ATOMS: atom_id res chain seq x y z
N GLU A 1 1.17 -9.60 7.78
CA GLU A 1 0.10 -8.64 7.42
C GLU A 1 -0.25 -8.71 5.94
N SER A 2 -1.51 -8.43 5.63
CA SER A 2 -2.02 -8.32 4.26
C SER A 2 -2.29 -6.85 3.92
N ALA A 3 -2.22 -6.52 2.64
CA ALA A 3 -2.69 -5.25 2.11
C ALA A 3 -3.41 -5.49 0.79
N ARG A 4 -4.29 -4.55 0.43
CA ARG A 4 -4.92 -4.51 -0.88
C ARG A 4 -4.62 -3.16 -1.50
N ASP A 5 -4.09 -3.18 -2.72
CA ASP A 5 -3.79 -1.99 -3.49
C ASP A 5 -4.87 -1.70 -4.55
N HIS A 6 -4.83 -0.48 -5.07
CA HIS A 6 -5.68 0.01 -6.13
C HIS A 6 -4.81 0.40 -7.33
N LYS A 7 -4.56 -0.53 -8.26
CA LYS A 7 -3.65 -0.29 -9.41
C LYS A 7 -4.22 0.64 -10.48
N ARG A 8 -5.54 0.70 -10.64
CA ARG A 8 -6.18 1.48 -11.70
C ARG A 8 -6.18 2.98 -11.39
N ALA A 9 -5.99 3.80 -12.41
CA ALA A 9 -5.76 5.24 -12.27
C ALA A 9 -6.97 6.00 -11.70
N PHE A 10 -8.19 5.58 -12.02
CA PHE A 10 -9.42 6.32 -11.70
C PHE A 10 -10.37 5.52 -10.78
N ASP A 11 -11.32 6.25 -10.20
CA ASP A 11 -12.38 5.69 -9.35
C ASP A 11 -13.17 4.59 -10.08
N GLY A 12 -13.67 3.61 -9.35
CA GLY A 12 -14.37 2.44 -9.91
C GLY A 12 -13.45 1.44 -10.60
N ASP A 13 -12.14 1.47 -10.29
CA ASP A 13 -11.13 0.60 -10.89
C ASP A 13 -11.05 0.70 -12.43
N VAL A 14 -11.21 1.90 -12.99
CA VAL A 14 -11.14 2.16 -14.43
C VAL A 14 -9.86 2.88 -14.87
N GLY A 15 -9.62 2.92 -16.18
CA GLY A 15 -8.46 3.56 -16.78
C GLY A 15 -7.21 2.66 -16.82
N PRO A 16 -6.05 3.23 -17.19
CA PRO A 16 -4.80 2.47 -17.31
C PRO A 16 -4.34 1.92 -15.95
N ASN A 17 -3.53 0.85 -16.00
CA ASN A 17 -2.79 0.39 -14.83
C ASN A 17 -1.72 1.42 -14.46
N THR A 18 -1.46 1.55 -13.17
CA THR A 18 -0.45 2.42 -12.57
C THR A 18 0.45 1.60 -11.64
N GLY A 19 1.47 2.22 -11.05
CA GLY A 19 2.20 1.63 -9.93
C GLY A 19 1.34 1.37 -8.68
N GLY A 20 0.16 2.00 -8.57
CA GLY A 20 -0.73 1.94 -7.41
C GLY A 20 -1.18 3.35 -7.01
N MET A 21 -2.48 3.57 -6.91
CA MET A 21 -3.13 4.84 -6.54
C MET A 21 -3.55 4.91 -5.05
N GLY A 22 -3.36 3.83 -4.33
CA GLY A 22 -3.64 3.73 -2.91
C GLY A 22 -3.60 2.28 -2.45
N ALA A 23 -3.55 2.09 -1.14
CA ALA A 23 -3.59 0.79 -0.51
C ALA A 23 -4.25 0.90 0.87
N PHE A 24 -4.71 -0.23 1.39
CA PHE A 24 -5.13 -0.32 2.78
C PHE A 24 -4.75 -1.66 3.40
N SER A 25 -4.60 -1.64 4.72
CA SER A 25 -4.19 -2.78 5.51
C SER A 25 -4.96 -2.80 6.84
N PRO A 26 -5.44 -3.96 7.33
CA PRO A 26 -5.41 -5.27 6.67
C PRO A 26 -6.34 -5.34 5.44
N ALA A 27 -6.09 -6.29 4.54
CA ALA A 27 -6.96 -6.51 3.38
C ALA A 27 -8.34 -7.05 3.82
N ASN A 28 -9.42 -6.48 3.29
CA ASN A 28 -10.80 -6.82 3.68
C ASN A 28 -11.33 -8.14 3.08
N ASN A 29 -10.58 -8.74 2.16
CA ASN A 29 -10.88 -10.00 1.51
C ASN A 29 -9.89 -11.11 1.91
N TRP A 30 -9.27 -10.97 3.09
CA TRP A 30 -8.30 -11.91 3.66
C TRP A 30 -8.81 -12.48 4.99
N ASN A 31 -8.82 -13.80 5.13
CA ASN A 31 -9.27 -14.51 6.32
C ASN A 31 -8.38 -15.74 6.62
N SER A 32 -8.61 -16.40 7.76
CA SER A 32 -7.80 -17.54 8.20
C SER A 32 -7.81 -18.72 7.23
N LYS A 33 -8.91 -18.96 6.50
CA LYS A 33 -8.98 -20.02 5.48
C LYS A 33 -8.05 -19.70 4.31
N GLN A 34 -8.04 -18.45 3.86
CA GLN A 34 -7.14 -18.00 2.79
C GLN A 34 -5.68 -17.99 3.26
N GLN A 35 -5.42 -17.61 4.52
CA GLN A 35 -4.09 -17.67 5.12
C GLN A 35 -3.53 -19.10 5.10
N LEU A 36 -4.30 -20.09 5.56
CA LEU A 36 -3.88 -21.49 5.53
C LEU A 36 -3.62 -21.98 4.10
N GLN A 37 -4.52 -21.66 3.17
CA GLN A 37 -4.33 -22.01 1.76
C GLN A 37 -3.06 -21.38 1.16
N PHE A 38 -2.78 -20.12 1.50
CA PHE A 38 -1.59 -19.41 1.07
C PHE A 38 -0.32 -20.06 1.60
N GLU A 39 -0.29 -20.43 2.88
CA GLU A 39 0.86 -21.11 3.48
C GLU A 39 1.11 -22.48 2.84
N GLU A 40 0.06 -23.30 2.70
CA GLU A 40 0.17 -24.68 2.21
C GLU A 40 0.41 -24.78 0.71
N LYS A 41 -0.30 -23.98 -0.09
CA LYS A 41 -0.31 -24.11 -1.55
C LYS A 41 0.60 -23.14 -2.28
N ILE A 42 1.09 -22.09 -1.60
CA ILE A 42 1.94 -21.06 -2.22
C ILE A 42 3.29 -21.00 -1.51
N MET A 43 3.33 -20.61 -0.24
CA MET A 43 4.60 -20.33 0.43
C MET A 43 5.44 -21.59 0.68
N ARG A 44 4.85 -22.66 1.20
CA ARG A 44 5.59 -23.91 1.46
C ARG A 44 6.17 -24.53 0.17
N PRO A 45 5.43 -24.62 -0.95
CA PRO A 45 5.99 -25.07 -2.22
C PRO A 45 7.12 -24.17 -2.74
N VAL A 46 6.99 -22.85 -2.62
CA VAL A 46 8.05 -21.90 -3.02
C VAL A 46 9.32 -22.15 -2.20
N LEU A 47 9.20 -22.26 -0.88
CA LEU A 47 10.34 -22.53 0.00
C LEU A 47 10.98 -23.90 -0.31
N HIS A 48 10.19 -24.93 -0.56
CA HIS A 48 10.71 -26.24 -0.98
C HIS A 48 11.47 -26.16 -2.32
N GLY A 49 10.95 -25.41 -3.30
CA GLY A 49 11.61 -25.20 -4.58
C GLY A 49 12.97 -24.50 -4.42
N LEU A 50 13.01 -23.40 -3.66
CA LEU A 50 14.25 -22.69 -3.36
C LEU A 50 15.29 -23.59 -2.69
N LEU A 51 14.87 -24.43 -1.73
CA LEU A 51 15.76 -25.40 -1.08
C LEU A 51 16.26 -26.47 -2.05
N ALA A 52 15.39 -27.03 -2.89
CA ALA A 52 15.76 -28.05 -3.87
C ALA A 52 16.77 -27.52 -4.91
N GLU A 53 16.62 -26.26 -5.31
CA GLU A 53 17.53 -25.58 -6.24
C GLU A 53 18.75 -24.98 -5.54
N ARG A 54 18.86 -25.11 -4.21
CA ARG A 54 19.94 -24.54 -3.39
C ARG A 54 20.06 -23.01 -3.53
N ILE A 55 18.92 -22.34 -3.66
CA ILE A 55 18.83 -20.89 -3.74
C ILE A 55 18.49 -20.34 -2.36
N THR A 56 19.38 -19.52 -1.80
CA THR A 56 19.13 -18.79 -0.56
C THR A 56 18.53 -17.42 -0.88
N PHE A 57 17.25 -17.23 -0.59
CA PHE A 57 16.61 -15.92 -0.65
C PHE A 57 16.71 -15.22 0.71
N ARG A 58 17.19 -13.96 0.73
CA ARG A 58 17.23 -13.11 1.93
C ARG A 58 16.56 -11.78 1.63
N GLY A 59 15.64 -11.37 2.50
CA GLY A 59 14.91 -10.13 2.35
C GLY A 59 13.40 -10.37 2.39
N LEU A 60 12.66 -9.46 1.76
CA LEU A 60 11.21 -9.51 1.75
C LEU A 60 10.68 -10.14 0.47
N LEU A 61 9.98 -11.25 0.61
CA LEU A 61 9.22 -11.87 -0.48
C LEU A 61 7.76 -11.43 -0.38
N TYR A 62 7.25 -10.79 -1.43
CA TYR A 62 5.91 -10.22 -1.49
C TYR A 62 5.11 -10.85 -2.65
N PRO A 63 4.29 -11.87 -2.36
CA PRO A 63 3.44 -12.51 -3.36
C PRO A 63 2.23 -11.62 -3.68
N GLY A 64 2.11 -11.19 -4.93
CA GLY A 64 0.91 -10.56 -5.44
C GLY A 64 -0.15 -11.63 -5.70
N LEU A 65 -1.31 -11.52 -5.05
CA LEU A 65 -2.34 -12.56 -5.09
C LEU A 65 -3.62 -12.05 -5.76
N MET A 66 -4.24 -12.92 -6.56
CA MET A 66 -5.64 -12.81 -6.94
C MET A 66 -6.47 -13.76 -6.09
N ILE A 67 -7.49 -13.23 -5.42
CA ILE A 67 -8.42 -14.02 -4.63
C ILE A 67 -9.60 -14.40 -5.52
N THR A 68 -9.71 -15.70 -5.83
CA THR A 68 -10.78 -16.27 -6.66
C THR A 68 -11.70 -17.16 -5.83
N GLU A 69 -12.80 -17.64 -6.41
CA GLU A 69 -13.69 -18.62 -5.79
C GLU A 69 -12.97 -19.95 -5.48
N ASP A 70 -12.02 -20.35 -6.32
CA ASP A 70 -11.16 -21.53 -6.12
C ASP A 70 -10.00 -21.27 -5.12
N GLY A 71 -9.94 -20.06 -4.56
CA GLY A 71 -8.94 -19.61 -3.61
C GLY A 71 -7.84 -18.72 -4.21
N ALA A 72 -6.77 -18.52 -3.44
CA ALA A 72 -5.69 -17.61 -3.82
C ALA A 72 -4.85 -18.16 -4.98
N ARG A 73 -4.57 -17.31 -5.97
CA ARG A 73 -3.66 -17.57 -7.10
C ARG A 73 -2.54 -16.53 -7.09
N VAL A 74 -1.31 -16.97 -7.33
CA VAL A 74 -0.17 -16.05 -7.48
C VAL A 74 -0.24 -15.39 -8.84
N LEU A 75 -0.17 -14.06 -8.85
CA LEU A 75 0.05 -13.27 -10.07
C LEU A 75 1.54 -13.05 -10.31
N GLU A 76 2.27 -12.67 -9.26
CA GLU A 76 3.69 -12.35 -9.32
C GLU A 76 4.33 -12.49 -7.93
N PHE A 77 5.66 -12.59 -7.90
CA PHE A 77 6.45 -12.40 -6.69
C PHE A 77 7.31 -11.15 -6.85
N ASN A 78 7.27 -10.29 -5.84
CA ASN A 78 8.19 -9.17 -5.71
C ASN A 78 9.23 -9.50 -4.63
N CYS A 79 10.49 -9.19 -4.87
CA CYS A 79 11.60 -9.43 -3.95
C CYS A 79 11.90 -8.21 -3.06
N ARG A 80 10.87 -7.39 -2.80
CA ARG A 80 10.94 -6.12 -2.10
C ARG A 80 9.56 -5.72 -1.60
N PHE A 81 9.54 -4.70 -0.76
CA PHE A 81 8.34 -4.00 -0.31
C PHE A 81 7.51 -3.40 -1.46
N GLY A 82 6.19 -3.58 -1.40
CA GLY A 82 5.22 -2.96 -2.32
C GLY A 82 5.19 -1.42 -2.19
N ASP A 83 4.69 -0.73 -3.20
CA ASP A 83 4.47 0.72 -3.13
C ASP A 83 3.19 1.03 -3.92
N PRO A 84 2.07 1.40 -3.27
CA PRO A 84 1.98 2.02 -1.94
C PRO A 84 1.67 1.08 -0.75
N GLU A 85 1.79 -0.24 -0.89
CA GLU A 85 1.38 -1.16 0.19
C GLU A 85 2.22 -1.02 1.46
N THR A 86 3.50 -0.68 1.33
CA THR A 86 4.39 -0.44 2.47
C THR A 86 3.90 0.70 3.34
N GLN A 87 3.40 1.76 2.71
CA GLN A 87 2.84 2.92 3.38
C GLN A 87 1.53 2.58 4.10
N ALA A 88 0.82 1.50 3.73
CA ALA A 88 -0.32 1.01 4.50
C ALA A 88 0.06 -0.03 5.58
N ILE A 89 1.14 -0.79 5.38
CA ILE A 89 1.54 -1.87 6.31
C ILE A 89 2.41 -1.34 7.44
N LEU A 90 3.52 -0.67 7.11
CA LEU A 90 4.55 -0.33 8.11
C LEU A 90 4.07 0.65 9.19
N PRO A 91 3.14 1.60 8.93
CA PRO A 91 2.59 2.43 10.01
C PRO A 91 1.84 1.64 11.09
N ARG A 92 1.43 0.40 10.80
CA ARG A 92 0.82 -0.52 11.77
C ARG A 92 1.87 -1.38 12.49
N MET A 93 3.14 -1.30 12.13
CA MET A 93 4.20 -2.09 12.76
C MET A 93 4.67 -1.38 14.03
N LYS A 94 4.54 -2.05 15.18
CA LYS A 94 5.01 -1.50 16.47
C LYS A 94 6.46 -1.86 16.75
N SER A 95 6.91 -3.02 16.27
CA SER A 95 8.29 -3.45 16.39
C SER A 95 9.24 -2.55 15.60
N ASP A 96 10.47 -2.41 16.08
CA ASP A 96 11.54 -1.76 15.32
C ASP A 96 11.91 -2.61 14.09
N LEU A 97 11.96 -1.96 12.93
CA LEU A 97 12.31 -2.61 11.66
C LEU A 97 13.80 -2.94 11.57
N LEU A 98 14.69 -2.11 12.16
CA LEU A 98 16.13 -2.28 12.00
C LEU A 98 16.64 -3.65 12.54
N PRO A 99 16.28 -4.09 13.75
CA PRO A 99 16.69 -5.42 14.25
C PRO A 99 16.21 -6.58 13.37
N LEU A 100 15.06 -6.43 12.71
CA LEU A 100 14.53 -7.46 11.80
C LEU A 100 15.32 -7.53 10.50
N LEU A 101 15.78 -6.39 9.99
CA LEU A 101 16.66 -6.32 8.82
C LEU A 101 18.03 -6.93 9.14
N GLU A 102 18.61 -6.59 10.29
CA GLU A 102 19.87 -7.19 10.76
C GLU A 102 19.73 -8.71 10.96
N ALA A 103 18.67 -9.16 11.63
CA ALA A 103 18.39 -10.59 11.79
C ALA A 103 18.15 -11.30 10.44
N THR A 104 17.66 -10.61 9.42
CA THR A 104 17.51 -11.17 8.07
C THR A 104 18.86 -11.35 7.39
N ILE A 105 19.79 -10.39 7.54
CA ILE A 105 21.16 -10.48 7.03
C ILE A 105 21.88 -11.68 7.67
N ASP A 106 21.74 -11.80 9.00
CA ASP A 106 22.37 -12.82 9.82
C ASP A 106 21.67 -14.20 9.80
N GLU A 107 20.59 -14.36 9.02
CA GLU A 107 19.80 -15.60 8.93
C GLU A 107 19.17 -16.04 10.27
N ARG A 108 18.89 -15.07 11.16
CA ARG A 108 18.28 -15.28 12.49
C ARG A 108 16.84 -14.77 12.60
N VAL A 109 16.25 -14.28 11.51
CA VAL A 109 14.88 -13.70 11.49
C VAL A 109 13.80 -14.66 12.00
N GLY A 110 14.01 -15.98 11.89
CA GLY A 110 13.09 -16.99 12.43
C GLY A 110 12.95 -16.97 13.97
N ASN A 111 13.85 -16.27 14.67
CA ASN A 111 13.80 -16.10 16.13
C ASN A 111 13.16 -14.76 16.54
N CYS A 112 12.74 -13.94 15.58
CA CYS A 112 12.13 -12.65 15.83
C CYS A 112 10.60 -12.75 15.78
N SER A 113 9.92 -11.92 16.56
CA SER A 113 8.48 -11.68 16.46
C SER A 113 8.22 -10.25 16.01
N ILE A 114 7.09 -10.03 15.34
CA ILE A 114 6.65 -8.70 14.92
C ILE A 114 5.33 -8.42 15.63
N GLU A 115 5.29 -7.33 16.40
CA GLU A 115 4.07 -6.81 17.00
C GLU A 115 3.39 -5.83 16.05
N TRP A 116 2.09 -5.99 15.88
CA TRP A 116 1.26 -5.19 14.99
C TRP A 116 0.20 -4.42 15.77
N ASP A 117 -0.07 -3.19 15.33
CA ASP A 117 -1.27 -2.44 15.65
C ASP A 117 -2.46 -3.04 14.87
N HIS A 118 -3.56 -3.29 15.59
CA HIS A 118 -4.79 -3.81 15.02
C HIS A 118 -5.61 -2.74 14.29
N ARG A 119 -5.33 -1.45 14.54
CA ARG A 119 -5.97 -0.34 13.81
C ARG A 119 -5.68 -0.47 12.31
N PRO A 120 -6.70 -0.40 11.44
CA PRO A 120 -6.48 -0.32 10.00
C PRO A 120 -5.79 0.98 9.59
N ALA A 121 -5.10 0.91 8.46
CA ALA A 121 -4.47 2.04 7.81
C ALA A 121 -4.93 2.14 6.35
N VAL A 122 -5.14 3.37 5.88
CA VAL A 122 -5.50 3.71 4.50
C VAL A 122 -4.49 4.70 3.95
N SER A 123 -3.88 4.37 2.82
CA SER A 123 -2.89 5.18 2.11
C SER A 123 -3.44 5.62 0.76
N VAL A 124 -3.53 6.92 0.53
CA VAL A 124 -4.00 7.53 -0.72
C VAL A 124 -2.84 8.18 -1.44
N VAL A 125 -2.65 7.85 -2.71
CA VAL A 125 -1.58 8.45 -3.53
C VAL A 125 -2.10 9.69 -4.23
N LEU A 126 -1.35 10.79 -4.08
CA LEU A 126 -1.51 12.01 -4.89
C LEU A 126 -0.52 11.94 -6.05
N ALA A 127 -1.03 12.10 -7.26
CA ALA A 127 -0.30 11.99 -8.50
C ALA A 127 -0.33 13.30 -9.30
N SER A 128 0.70 13.53 -10.10
CA SER A 128 0.77 14.62 -11.07
C SER A 128 -0.28 14.45 -12.15
N GLY A 129 -0.90 15.56 -12.59
CA GLY A 129 -1.90 15.54 -13.66
C GLY A 129 -1.37 14.88 -14.92
N GLY A 130 -2.13 13.91 -15.44
CA GLY A 130 -1.78 13.12 -16.63
C GLY A 130 -1.14 11.75 -16.33
N TYR A 131 -0.67 11.49 -15.11
CA TYR A 131 -0.20 10.15 -14.71
C TYR A 131 -1.31 9.10 -14.90
N PRO A 132 -1.02 7.89 -15.43
CA PRO A 132 0.30 7.31 -15.72
C PRO A 132 0.92 7.65 -17.08
N ASN A 133 0.27 8.50 -17.89
CA ASN A 133 0.79 8.96 -19.16
C ASN A 133 1.75 10.13 -18.96
N LYS A 134 1.88 11.01 -19.95
CA LYS A 134 2.70 12.22 -19.84
C LYS A 134 2.10 13.15 -18.76
N TYR A 135 2.94 13.54 -17.81
CA TYR A 135 2.62 14.47 -16.74
C TYR A 135 3.67 15.59 -16.68
N GLU A 136 3.30 16.69 -16.03
CA GLU A 136 4.22 17.81 -15.74
C GLU A 136 4.82 17.69 -14.34
N THR A 137 6.01 18.26 -14.17
CA THR A 137 6.70 18.39 -12.88
C THR A 137 6.96 19.86 -12.57
N GLY A 138 7.47 20.17 -11.38
CA GLY A 138 7.78 21.52 -10.95
C GLY A 138 6.58 22.31 -10.41
N LYS A 139 5.45 21.65 -10.14
CA LYS A 139 4.27 22.30 -9.55
C LYS A 139 4.47 22.43 -8.04
N ILE A 140 4.25 23.63 -7.50
CA ILE A 140 4.42 23.91 -6.06
C ILE A 140 3.42 23.07 -5.25
N ILE A 141 3.92 22.44 -4.19
CA ILE A 141 3.15 21.64 -3.25
C ILE A 141 2.95 22.47 -1.99
N SER A 142 1.69 22.69 -1.61
CA SER A 142 1.30 23.44 -0.41
C SER A 142 0.39 22.63 0.51
N GLY A 143 0.30 23.02 1.78
CA GLY A 143 -0.66 22.46 2.75
C GLY A 143 -0.18 21.24 3.54
N LEU A 144 1.08 20.82 3.35
CA LEU A 144 1.68 19.70 4.10
C LEU A 144 1.70 19.97 5.62
N ASP A 145 2.01 21.20 6.03
CA ASP A 145 2.06 21.58 7.44
C ASP A 145 0.71 21.49 8.15
N GLU A 146 -0.40 21.71 7.43
CA GLU A 146 -1.75 21.57 8.00
C GLU A 146 -2.22 20.11 7.98
N ALA A 147 -1.80 19.33 6.99
CA ALA A 147 -2.13 17.91 6.88
C ALA A 147 -1.41 17.08 7.95
N VAL A 148 -0.14 17.38 8.25
CA VAL A 148 0.66 16.63 9.24
C VAL A 148 0.25 16.91 10.69
N LYS A 149 -0.49 18.00 10.95
CA LYS A 149 -1.06 18.29 12.28
C LYS A 149 -2.21 17.35 12.66
N LEU A 150 -2.80 16.66 11.70
CA LEU A 150 -3.84 15.68 11.97
C LEU A 150 -3.22 14.48 12.69
N GLU A 151 -3.79 14.11 13.83
CA GLU A 151 -3.36 12.91 14.57
C GLU A 151 -3.43 11.67 13.67
N ASP A 152 -2.57 10.68 13.91
CA ASP A 152 -2.54 9.41 13.18
C ASP A 152 -2.38 9.55 11.64
N VAL A 153 -1.90 10.70 11.14
CA VAL A 153 -1.59 10.94 9.72
C VAL A 153 -0.09 10.97 9.49
N GLN A 154 0.34 10.33 8.41
CA GLN A 154 1.73 10.35 7.93
C GLN A 154 1.73 10.66 6.42
N ILE A 155 2.67 11.51 6.01
CA ILE A 155 2.85 11.89 4.61
C ILE A 155 4.20 11.35 4.15
N PHE A 156 4.17 10.48 3.14
CA PHE A 156 5.36 9.90 2.52
C PHE A 156 5.62 10.58 1.18
N HIS A 157 6.83 11.12 1.03
CA HIS A 157 7.28 11.73 -0.22
C HIS A 157 7.72 10.67 -1.21
N ALA A 158 7.16 10.69 -2.43
CA ALA A 158 7.56 9.82 -3.53
C ALA A 158 8.31 10.64 -4.60
N GLY A 159 7.57 11.39 -5.41
CA GLY A 159 8.12 12.25 -6.47
C GLY A 159 8.05 13.72 -6.08
N THR A 160 8.88 14.17 -5.13
CA THR A 160 9.00 15.59 -4.75
C THR A 160 10.45 16.07 -4.76
N SER A 161 10.67 17.36 -4.97
CA SER A 161 12.00 17.97 -4.92
C SER A 161 11.94 19.38 -4.32
N TRP A 162 13.05 19.85 -3.76
CA TRP A 162 13.21 21.25 -3.34
C TRP A 162 13.83 22.07 -4.47
N VAL A 163 13.14 23.11 -4.91
CA VAL A 163 13.61 24.05 -5.94
C VAL A 163 13.46 25.47 -5.43
N ARG A 164 14.59 26.17 -5.24
CA ARG A 164 14.61 27.56 -4.75
C ARG A 164 13.85 27.78 -3.43
N GLY A 165 13.91 26.80 -2.52
CA GLY A 165 13.24 26.86 -1.22
C GLY A 165 11.75 26.48 -1.25
N GLU A 166 11.22 26.10 -2.41
CA GLU A 166 9.85 25.60 -2.56
C GLU A 166 9.86 24.08 -2.78
N LEU A 167 8.90 23.38 -2.18
CA LEU A 167 8.70 21.96 -2.47
C LEU A 167 7.82 21.83 -3.73
N VAL A 168 8.28 21.05 -4.70
CA VAL A 168 7.60 20.87 -5.99
C VAL A 168 7.40 19.40 -6.36
N THR A 169 6.43 19.14 -7.24
CA THR A 169 6.26 17.82 -7.87
C THR A 169 7.49 17.46 -8.71
N ALA A 170 7.93 16.21 -8.64
CA ALA A 170 9.12 15.71 -9.34
C ALA A 170 8.93 14.28 -9.89
N GLY A 171 7.69 13.78 -9.93
CA GLY A 171 7.37 12.46 -10.44
C GLY A 171 5.88 12.25 -10.68
N GLY A 172 5.54 11.09 -11.25
CA GLY A 172 4.16 10.73 -11.57
C GLY A 172 3.31 10.53 -10.32
N ARG A 173 3.76 9.68 -9.39
CA ARG A 173 3.25 9.64 -8.01
C ARG A 173 4.06 10.60 -7.16
N VAL A 174 3.40 11.50 -6.45
CA VAL A 174 4.03 12.63 -5.76
C VAL A 174 4.10 12.36 -4.27
N LEU A 175 2.97 12.03 -3.65
CA LEU A 175 2.86 11.77 -2.20
C LEU A 175 2.01 10.53 -1.97
N ALA A 176 2.22 9.85 -0.84
CA ALA A 176 1.26 8.91 -0.27
C ALA A 176 0.87 9.41 1.12
N VAL A 177 -0.42 9.69 1.31
CA VAL A 177 -0.99 10.19 2.57
C VAL A 177 -1.66 9.03 3.27
N THR A 178 -1.10 8.63 4.40
CA THR A 178 -1.59 7.49 5.19
C THR A 178 -2.23 7.96 6.46
N ALA A 179 -3.34 7.35 6.84
CA ALA A 179 -3.96 7.56 8.11
C ALA A 179 -4.34 6.24 8.79
N LEU A 180 -4.19 6.17 10.11
CA LEU A 180 -4.74 5.09 10.94
C LEU A 180 -6.10 5.47 11.52
N GLY A 181 -6.91 4.46 11.85
CA GLY A 181 -8.20 4.66 12.50
C GLY A 181 -8.64 3.44 13.29
N SER A 182 -9.65 3.59 14.15
CA SER A 182 -10.26 2.46 14.87
C SER A 182 -11.06 1.54 13.94
N THR A 183 -11.54 2.07 12.81
CA THR A 183 -12.18 1.31 11.72
C THR A 183 -11.60 1.73 10.38
N ILE A 184 -11.84 0.95 9.33
CA ILE A 184 -11.34 1.25 7.97
C ILE A 184 -11.98 2.54 7.44
N GLU A 185 -13.25 2.78 7.76
CA GLU A 185 -13.98 4.00 7.43
C GLU A 185 -13.39 5.20 8.16
N GLY A 186 -13.02 5.04 9.43
CA GLY A 186 -12.35 6.09 10.21
C GLY A 186 -10.96 6.44 9.67
N ALA A 187 -10.15 5.42 9.36
CA ALA A 187 -8.84 5.59 8.73
C ALA A 187 -8.97 6.29 7.37
N ARG A 188 -9.93 5.85 6.55
CA ARG A 188 -10.24 6.46 5.25
C ARG A 188 -10.66 7.92 5.41
N ALA A 189 -11.64 8.22 6.26
CA ALA A 189 -12.12 9.59 6.45
C ALA A 189 -10.98 10.54 6.86
N ARG A 190 -10.12 10.10 7.77
CA ARG A 190 -8.94 10.84 8.22
C ARG A 190 -7.91 11.04 7.10
N ALA A 191 -7.63 10.00 6.31
CA ALA A 191 -6.75 10.12 5.14
C ALA A 191 -7.28 11.17 4.16
N TYR A 192 -8.58 11.15 3.85
CA TYR A 192 -9.16 12.12 2.91
C TYR A 192 -9.26 13.54 3.48
N ASP A 193 -9.44 13.73 4.79
CA ASP A 193 -9.29 15.05 5.43
C ASP A 193 -7.87 15.60 5.22
N ALA A 194 -6.84 14.79 5.46
CA ALA A 194 -5.45 15.17 5.21
C ALA A 194 -5.18 15.47 3.73
N VAL A 195 -5.63 14.60 2.81
CA VAL A 195 -5.49 14.80 1.36
C VAL A 195 -6.15 16.11 0.92
N SER A 196 -7.32 16.45 1.47
CA SER A 196 -8.07 17.65 1.08
C SER A 196 -7.34 18.97 1.37
N ARG A 197 -6.34 18.94 2.27
CA ARG A 197 -5.53 20.10 2.66
C ARG A 197 -4.30 20.28 1.77
N ILE A 198 -3.93 19.27 0.99
CA ILE A 198 -2.73 19.26 0.16
C ILE A 198 -3.10 19.66 -1.26
N HIS A 199 -2.34 20.61 -1.80
CA HIS A 199 -2.61 21.16 -3.12
C HIS A 199 -1.34 21.26 -3.96
N PHE A 200 -1.47 20.92 -5.23
CA PHE A 200 -0.59 21.29 -6.32
C PHE A 200 -1.39 21.27 -7.63
N GLU A 201 -0.90 21.99 -8.63
CA GLU A 201 -1.59 22.12 -9.91
C GLU A 201 -1.88 20.75 -10.56
N ASN A 202 -3.13 20.54 -10.98
CA ASN A 202 -3.61 19.29 -11.58
C ASN A 202 -3.39 18.03 -10.72
N CYS A 203 -3.38 18.17 -9.39
CA CYS A 203 -3.32 17.04 -8.46
C CYS A 203 -4.47 16.04 -8.74
N HIS A 204 -4.10 14.78 -8.93
CA HIS A 204 -5.02 13.67 -9.15
C HIS A 204 -4.87 12.62 -8.05
N TYR A 205 -5.99 12.17 -7.48
CA TYR A 205 -6.03 11.04 -6.56
C TYR A 205 -7.40 10.37 -6.65
N ARG A 206 -7.44 9.07 -6.34
CA ARG A 206 -8.70 8.33 -6.28
C ARG A 206 -9.50 8.72 -5.06
N ARG A 207 -10.82 8.80 -5.19
CA ARG A 207 -11.76 9.09 -4.10
C ARG A 207 -12.38 7.86 -3.48
N ASP A 208 -12.08 6.66 -3.96
CA ASP A 208 -12.69 5.40 -3.52
C ASP A 208 -11.69 4.38 -2.96
N VAL A 209 -10.47 4.81 -2.58
CA VAL A 209 -9.48 3.93 -1.93
C VAL A 209 -10.03 3.43 -0.60
N ALA A 210 -10.01 2.11 -0.41
CA ALA A 210 -10.63 1.45 0.75
C ALA A 210 -12.14 1.73 0.92
N LEU A 211 -12.80 2.23 -0.13
CA LEU A 211 -14.26 2.27 -0.17
C LEU A 211 -14.73 0.85 -0.48
N THR A 212 -15.32 0.18 0.50
CA THR A 212 -16.11 -1.01 0.23
C THR A 212 -17.26 -0.59 -0.65
N ALA A 213 -17.29 -1.05 -1.91
CA ALA A 213 -18.58 -1.21 -2.57
C ALA A 213 -19.43 -2.02 -1.58
N GLY A 214 -20.53 -1.43 -1.13
CA GLY A 214 -21.54 -2.17 -0.39
C GLY A 214 -21.83 -3.48 -1.10
N THR A 215 -22.29 -4.45 -0.33
CA THR A 215 -22.85 -5.73 -0.72
C THR A 215 -23.99 -5.65 -1.76
N ASP A 216 -23.81 -4.93 -2.88
CA ASP A 216 -24.85 -4.58 -3.85
C ASP A 216 -24.58 -5.13 -5.27
N ASN A 217 -23.42 -5.77 -5.51
CA ASN A 217 -23.12 -6.39 -6.81
C ASN A 217 -23.19 -7.92 -6.84
N ILE A 218 -23.56 -8.57 -5.73
CA ILE A 218 -23.93 -10.01 -5.75
C ILE A 218 -25.44 -10.20 -6.01
N GLY A 219 -26.25 -9.13 -5.92
CA GLY A 219 -27.70 -9.17 -6.13
C GLY A 219 -28.20 -8.83 -7.54
N LYS A 220 -27.31 -8.60 -8.53
CA LYS A 220 -27.70 -8.26 -9.92
C LYS A 220 -27.30 -9.30 -10.97
N LEU A 221 -26.96 -10.51 -10.52
CA LEU A 221 -26.64 -11.66 -11.39
C LEU A 221 -27.43 -12.93 -11.02
N LEU A 222 -28.55 -12.76 -10.31
CA LEU A 222 -29.66 -13.71 -10.23
C LEU A 222 -30.88 -13.10 -10.91
#